data_AF-G2Z5P8-F1
#
_entry.id   AF-G2Z5P8-F1
#
_cell.length_a   1.000
_cell.length_b   1.000
_cell.length_c   1.000
_cell.angle_alpha   90.00
_cell.angle_beta   90.00
_cell.angle_gamma   90.00
#
_symmetry.space_group_name_H-M   'P 1'
#
loop_
_entity.id
_entity.type
_entity.pdbx_description
1 polymer ?
#
loop_
_entity_poly.entity_id
_entity_poly.type
_entity_poly.pdbx_seq_one_letter_code
_entity_poly.pdbx_strand_id
1 'polypeptide(L)'
;MTKTTKLKEGEIYAIPLFLSEVPSLKRILKKEFENRGKEFAFCRIIADKQGGGYFIEVFDLIGDLNQSMESIISANRLFEPIAISGLAMIKNRWRKLYTQDFYDKEKDSKYSEIKLVLGTNDDLKLFQNGKETPISEIEATKYEFWKIWGSSQLEKRIIEELNKH
;
A
#
# COMPACT_ATOMS: atom_id res chain seq x y z
N MET A 1 19.11 -16.15 15.04
CA MET A 1 19.01 -15.16 13.95
C MET A 1 17.65 -15.33 13.29
N THR A 2 16.69 -14.46 13.59
CA THR A 2 15.41 -14.40 12.89
C THR A 2 15.68 -13.86 11.49
N LYS A 3 15.41 -14.67 10.46
CA LYS A 3 15.57 -14.29 9.06
C LYS A 3 14.54 -13.18 8.78
N THR A 4 14.96 -11.93 8.78
CA THR A 4 14.08 -10.80 8.42
C THR A 4 13.83 -10.90 6.91
N THR A 5 12.69 -11.46 6.51
CA THR A 5 12.31 -11.52 5.10
C THR A 5 12.04 -10.09 4.62
N LYS A 6 13.03 -9.49 3.97
CA LYS A 6 12.89 -8.18 3.34
C LYS A 6 11.87 -8.29 2.20
N LEU A 7 10.85 -7.43 2.21
CA LEU A 7 9.90 -7.33 1.10
C LEU A 7 10.62 -6.72 -0.11
N LYS A 8 10.26 -7.17 -1.32
CA LYS A 8 10.91 -6.76 -2.57
C LYS A 8 10.03 -5.78 -3.34
N GLU A 9 10.68 -4.84 -4.02
CA GLU A 9 10.04 -3.97 -5.02
C GLU A 9 9.37 -4.85 -6.10
N GLY A 10 8.20 -4.45 -6.58
CA GLY A 10 7.41 -5.18 -7.56
C GLY A 10 6.62 -6.37 -7.01
N GLU A 11 6.70 -6.68 -5.71
CA GLU A 11 5.82 -7.70 -5.11
C GLU A 11 4.36 -7.21 -5.06
N ILE A 12 3.44 -8.08 -5.48
CA ILE A 12 2.01 -7.81 -5.54
C ILE A 12 1.29 -8.65 -4.50
N TYR A 13 0.43 -8.00 -3.73
CA TYR A 13 -0.32 -8.59 -2.63
C TYR A 13 -1.83 -8.37 -2.78
N ALA A 14 -2.60 -9.39 -2.41
CA ALA A 14 -4.03 -9.27 -2.16
C ALA A 14 -4.26 -8.77 -0.72
N ILE A 15 -5.04 -7.70 -0.61
CA ILE A 15 -5.49 -7.06 0.62
C ILE A 15 -6.91 -7.55 0.92
N PRO A 16 -7.13 -8.32 2.01
CA PRO A 16 -8.46 -8.79 2.38
C PRO A 16 -9.30 -7.64 2.94
N LEU A 17 -10.47 -7.40 2.36
CA LEU A 17 -11.37 -6.34 2.81
C LEU A 17 -12.22 -6.77 4.01
N PHE A 18 -12.44 -8.06 4.17
CA PHE A 18 -13.22 -8.64 5.28
C PHE A 18 -12.49 -8.67 6.62
N LEU A 19 -11.22 -8.25 6.68
CA LEU A 19 -10.45 -8.21 7.92
C LEU A 19 -10.34 -6.82 8.53
N SER A 20 -10.96 -5.80 7.93
CA SER A 20 -10.85 -4.40 8.36
C SER A 20 -11.15 -4.16 9.86
N GLU A 21 -12.09 -4.92 10.43
CA GLU A 21 -12.45 -4.89 11.87
C GLU A 21 -11.59 -5.82 12.75
N VAL A 22 -10.75 -6.65 12.15
CA VAL A 22 -9.87 -7.57 12.86
C VAL A 22 -8.57 -6.86 13.23
N PRO A 23 -8.14 -6.87 14.51
CA PRO A 23 -6.90 -6.21 14.94
C PRO A 23 -5.69 -6.61 14.10
N SER A 24 -4.90 -5.62 13.68
CA SER A 24 -3.73 -5.79 12.80
C SER A 24 -2.70 -6.82 13.31
N LEU A 25 -2.63 -7.04 14.62
CA LEU A 25 -1.68 -7.98 15.24
C LEU A 25 -2.19 -9.44 15.28
N LYS A 26 -3.49 -9.68 15.03
CA LYS A 26 -4.08 -11.02 15.08
C LYS A 26 -3.57 -11.86 13.91
N ARG A 27 -3.05 -13.06 14.20
CA ARG A 27 -2.69 -14.04 13.18
C ARG A 27 -3.95 -14.58 12.52
N ILE A 28 -3.96 -14.62 11.19
CA ILE A 28 -5.09 -15.13 10.40
C ILE A 28 -4.67 -16.48 9.82
N LEU A 29 -5.56 -17.47 9.93
CA LEU A 29 -5.29 -18.81 9.40
C LEU A 29 -5.53 -18.82 7.89
N LYS A 30 -4.77 -19.62 7.15
CA LYS A 30 -4.90 -19.72 5.68
C LYS A 30 -6.33 -20.06 5.23
N LYS A 31 -7.02 -20.93 5.98
CA LYS A 31 -8.41 -21.32 5.72
C LYS A 31 -9.41 -20.16 5.72
N GLU A 32 -9.11 -19.07 6.41
CA GLU A 32 -9.97 -17.88 6.47
C GLU A 32 -10.04 -17.14 5.12
N PHE A 33 -9.12 -17.45 4.20
CA PHE A 33 -9.02 -16.89 2.86
C PHE A 33 -9.64 -17.80 1.78
N GLU A 34 -10.06 -19.01 2.14
CA GLU A 34 -10.67 -19.95 1.20
C GLU A 34 -12.12 -19.51 0.90
N ASN A 35 -12.55 -19.68 -0.37
CA ASN A 35 -13.92 -19.42 -0.83
C ASN A 35 -14.46 -18.00 -0.57
N ARG A 36 -13.58 -16.99 -0.45
CA ARG A 36 -13.96 -15.57 -0.26
C ARG A 36 -14.45 -14.91 -1.56
N GLY A 37 -14.05 -15.41 -2.72
CA GLY A 37 -14.38 -14.78 -4.01
C GLY A 37 -13.83 -13.35 -4.09
N LYS A 38 -14.66 -12.40 -4.56
CA LYS A 38 -14.29 -11.00 -4.81
C LYS A 38 -14.30 -10.13 -3.54
N GLU A 39 -13.45 -10.47 -2.58
CA GLU A 39 -13.29 -9.72 -1.32
C GLU A 39 -11.86 -9.19 -1.11
N PHE A 40 -11.09 -9.04 -2.20
CA PHE A 40 -9.72 -8.56 -2.16
C PHE A 40 -9.50 -7.34 -3.05
N ALA A 41 -8.85 -6.32 -2.49
CA ALA A 41 -8.15 -5.30 -3.28
C ALA A 41 -6.70 -5.74 -3.50
N PHE A 42 -5.95 -5.00 -4.32
CA PHE A 42 -4.57 -5.35 -4.65
C PHE A 42 -3.62 -4.18 -4.46
N CYS A 43 -2.38 -4.47 -4.09
CA CYS A 43 -1.32 -3.48 -4.02
C CYS A 43 0.00 -4.01 -4.56
N ARG A 44 0.88 -3.10 -4.98
CA ARG A 44 2.26 -3.39 -5.37
C ARG A 44 3.23 -2.60 -4.48
N ILE A 45 4.32 -3.25 -4.08
CA ILE A 45 5.42 -2.59 -3.38
C ILE A 45 6.23 -1.78 -4.38
N ILE A 46 6.32 -0.47 -4.15
CA ILE A 46 7.09 0.45 -5.00
C ILE A 46 8.55 0.49 -4.56
N ALA A 47 8.78 0.77 -3.28
CA ALA A 47 10.12 0.98 -2.73
C ALA A 47 10.18 0.75 -1.22
N ASP A 48 11.32 0.28 -0.74
CA ASP A 48 11.67 0.24 0.68
C ASP A 48 12.35 1.56 1.10
N LYS A 49 11.69 2.35 1.96
CA LYS A 49 12.24 3.56 2.57
C LYS A 49 12.91 3.30 3.92
N GLN A 50 13.28 2.05 4.18
CA GLN A 50 13.93 1.62 5.41
C GLN A 50 13.08 1.99 6.63
N GLY A 51 13.61 2.81 7.54
CA GLY A 51 12.87 3.31 8.71
C GLY A 51 11.59 4.08 8.37
N GLY A 52 11.46 4.58 7.14
CA GLY A 52 10.27 5.30 6.64
C GLY A 52 9.15 4.40 6.10
N GLY A 53 9.30 3.07 6.20
CA GLY A 53 8.30 2.09 5.73
C GLY A 53 8.44 1.73 4.25
N TYR A 54 7.46 0.98 3.74
CA TYR A 54 7.37 0.61 2.33
C TYR A 54 6.37 1.51 1.63
N PHE A 55 6.79 2.11 0.51
CA PHE A 55 5.86 2.76 -0.40
C PHE A 55 5.10 1.70 -1.18
N ILE A 56 3.79 1.86 -1.24
CA ILE A 56 2.90 1.00 -2.01
C ILE A 56 1.96 1.86 -2.86
N GLU A 57 1.49 1.29 -3.96
CA GLU A 57 0.28 1.74 -4.63
C GLU A 57 -0.81 0.70 -4.44
N VAL A 58 -2.04 1.17 -4.22
CA VAL A 58 -3.24 0.34 -4.12
C VAL A 58 -4.05 0.57 -5.39
N PHE A 59 -4.48 -0.53 -6.02
CA PHE A 59 -5.20 -0.50 -7.28
C PHE A 59 -6.71 -0.46 -7.04
N ASP A 60 -7.42 0.28 -7.88
CA ASP A 60 -8.88 0.33 -7.96
C ASP A 60 -9.40 -0.90 -8.71
N LEU A 61 -9.23 -2.06 -8.08
CA LEU A 61 -9.66 -3.35 -8.62
C LEU A 61 -10.03 -4.28 -7.47
N ILE A 62 -11.25 -4.82 -7.51
CA ILE A 62 -11.70 -5.87 -6.62
C ILE A 62 -11.77 -7.21 -7.34
N GLY A 63 -11.16 -8.22 -6.74
CA GLY A 63 -11.05 -9.55 -7.33
C GLY A 63 -10.86 -10.63 -6.27
N ASP A 64 -10.58 -11.83 -6.77
CA ASP A 64 -10.24 -12.99 -5.94
C ASP A 64 -8.73 -13.27 -5.98
N LEU A 65 -8.30 -14.34 -5.31
CA LEU A 65 -6.88 -14.71 -5.24
C LEU A 65 -6.31 -15.30 -6.55
N ASN A 66 -7.14 -15.53 -7.56
CA ASN A 66 -6.75 -15.98 -8.89
C ASN A 66 -6.72 -14.84 -9.92
N GLN A 67 -6.92 -13.59 -9.48
CA GLN A 67 -6.86 -12.41 -10.35
C GLN A 67 -5.51 -12.34 -11.07
N SER A 68 -5.52 -12.16 -12.40
CA SER A 68 -4.29 -12.12 -13.20
C SER A 68 -3.43 -10.90 -12.86
N MET A 69 -2.10 -11.07 -12.94
CA MET A 69 -1.15 -9.99 -12.70
C MET A 69 -1.36 -8.82 -13.64
N GLU A 70 -1.59 -9.09 -14.93
CA GLU A 70 -1.78 -8.08 -15.97
C GLU A 70 -2.98 -7.20 -15.66
N SER A 71 -4.08 -7.81 -15.22
CA SER A 71 -5.29 -7.08 -14.84
C SER A 71 -5.03 -6.17 -13.63
N ILE A 72 -4.28 -6.64 -12.63
CA ILE A 72 -3.94 -5.85 -11.44
C ILE A 72 -3.09 -4.64 -11.82
N ILE A 73 -1.99 -4.84 -12.55
CA ILE A 73 -1.05 -3.74 -12.85
C ILE A 73 -1.56 -2.76 -13.91
N SER A 74 -2.56 -3.17 -14.70
CA SER A 74 -3.25 -2.30 -15.66
C SER A 74 -4.34 -1.42 -15.02
N ALA A 75 -4.75 -1.73 -13.79
CA ALA A 75 -5.78 -0.98 -13.10
C ALA A 75 -5.25 0.38 -12.64
N ASN A 76 -6.17 1.35 -12.52
CA ASN A 76 -5.85 2.65 -11.97
C ASN A 76 -5.47 2.52 -10.49
N ARG A 77 -4.77 3.53 -9.97
CA ARG A 77 -4.59 3.66 -8.52
C ARG A 77 -5.90 4.12 -7.89
N LEU A 78 -6.22 3.53 -6.74
CA LEU A 78 -7.36 3.95 -5.92
C LEU A 78 -7.11 5.32 -5.26
N PHE A 79 -5.86 5.59 -4.90
CA PHE A 79 -5.39 6.89 -4.38
C PHE A 79 -3.86 7.01 -4.56
N GLU A 80 -3.30 8.18 -4.26
CA GLU A 80 -1.86 8.43 -4.35
C GLU A 80 -1.04 7.46 -3.47
N PRO A 81 0.19 7.09 -3.87
CA PRO A 81 1.01 6.15 -3.10
C PRO A 81 1.21 6.55 -1.64
N ILE A 82 1.19 5.55 -0.75
CA ILE A 82 1.28 5.73 0.70
C ILE A 82 2.39 4.85 1.31
N ALA A 83 2.72 5.11 2.59
CA ALA A 83 3.68 4.31 3.34
C ALA A 83 3.01 3.30 4.29
N ILE A 84 3.56 2.08 4.38
CA ILE A 84 3.12 1.05 5.33
C ILE A 84 4.31 0.45 6.10
N SER A 85 4.04 -0.24 7.21
CA SER A 85 5.09 -0.94 7.97
C SER A 85 5.57 -2.26 7.36
N GLY A 86 4.83 -2.83 6.40
CA GLY A 86 5.08 -4.17 5.85
C GLY A 86 4.65 -5.33 6.77
N LEU A 87 4.19 -5.06 8.00
CA LEU A 87 3.79 -6.09 8.96
C LEU A 87 2.67 -7.00 8.43
N ALA A 88 1.76 -6.47 7.62
CA ALA A 88 0.67 -7.22 7.01
C ALA A 88 1.17 -8.37 6.12
N MET A 89 2.23 -8.11 5.34
CA MET A 89 2.89 -9.09 4.48
C MET A 89 3.69 -10.09 5.31
N ILE A 90 4.51 -9.61 6.25
CA ILE A 90 5.37 -10.46 7.09
C ILE A 90 4.54 -11.43 7.92
N LYS A 91 3.36 -11.01 8.39
CA LYS A 91 2.43 -11.84 9.17
C LYS A 91 1.44 -12.63 8.32
N ASN A 92 1.58 -12.63 7.00
CA ASN A 92 0.70 -13.32 6.05
C ASN A 92 -0.79 -12.92 6.15
N ARG A 93 -1.08 -11.71 6.67
CA ARG A 93 -2.44 -11.14 6.63
C ARG A 93 -2.80 -10.75 5.20
N TRP A 94 -1.85 -10.17 4.48
CA TRP A 94 -1.97 -9.94 3.04
C TRP A 94 -1.30 -11.08 2.29
N ARG A 95 -1.91 -11.53 1.19
CA ARG A 95 -1.46 -12.72 0.47
C ARG A 95 -0.61 -12.29 -0.72
N LYS A 96 0.67 -12.66 -0.72
CA LYS A 96 1.50 -12.47 -1.92
C LYS A 96 0.91 -13.28 -3.07
N LEU A 97 0.71 -12.65 -4.22
CA LEU A 97 0.26 -13.29 -5.44
C LEU A 97 1.42 -13.42 -6.43
N TYR A 98 2.11 -12.32 -6.69
CA TYR A 98 3.11 -12.23 -7.74
C TYR A 98 4.34 -11.44 -7.31
N THR A 99 5.39 -11.54 -8.11
CA THR A 99 6.47 -10.57 -8.20
C THR A 99 6.55 -10.19 -9.67
N GLN A 100 6.38 -8.91 -9.99
CA GLN A 100 6.47 -8.47 -11.38
C GLN A 100 7.91 -8.60 -11.88
N ASP A 101 8.09 -9.32 -12.99
CA ASP A 101 9.38 -9.44 -13.64
C ASP A 101 9.81 -8.10 -14.25
N PHE A 102 11.09 -7.78 -14.12
CA PHE A 102 11.70 -6.53 -14.61
C PHE A 102 10.99 -5.24 -14.12
N TYR A 103 10.41 -5.28 -12.92
CA TYR A 103 9.80 -4.09 -12.31
C TYR A 103 10.80 -2.93 -12.23
N ASP A 104 10.40 -1.79 -12.78
CA ASP A 104 11.12 -0.53 -12.70
C ASP A 104 10.21 0.52 -12.07
N LYS A 105 10.54 0.96 -10.86
CA LYS A 105 9.68 1.88 -10.10
C LYS A 105 9.49 3.26 -10.72
N GLU A 106 10.41 3.72 -11.57
CA GLU A 106 10.22 4.98 -12.28
C GLU A 106 9.23 4.79 -13.43
N LYS A 107 9.46 3.76 -14.25
CA LYS A 107 8.60 3.47 -15.40
C LYS A 107 7.19 3.03 -14.97
N ASP A 108 7.11 2.12 -14.02
CA ASP A 108 5.88 1.41 -13.68
C ASP A 108 5.08 2.12 -12.58
N SER A 109 5.75 2.92 -11.74
CA SER A 109 5.11 3.59 -10.59
C SER A 109 5.40 5.10 -10.49
N LYS A 110 6.15 5.70 -11.42
CA LYS A 110 6.52 7.13 -11.39
C LYS A 110 7.08 7.55 -10.03
N TYR A 111 7.99 6.75 -9.47
CA TYR A 111 8.46 6.90 -8.10
C TYR A 111 8.97 8.32 -7.76
N SER A 112 9.69 8.96 -8.66
CA SER A 112 10.17 10.33 -8.49
C SER A 112 9.05 11.40 -8.45
N GLU A 113 7.84 11.08 -8.92
CA GLU A 113 6.67 11.96 -8.86
C GLU A 113 5.89 11.83 -7.55
N ILE A 114 6.16 10.81 -6.73
CA ILE A 114 5.45 10.60 -5.46
C ILE A 114 5.72 11.77 -4.51
N LYS A 115 4.63 12.39 -4.06
CA LYS A 115 4.62 13.53 -3.15
C LYS A 115 3.93 13.15 -1.85
N LEU A 116 4.61 13.39 -0.73
CA LEU A 116 4.04 13.17 0.60
C LEU A 116 4.30 14.37 1.51
N VAL A 117 3.34 14.71 2.36
CA VAL A 117 3.49 15.74 3.39
C VAL A 117 4.22 15.17 4.60
N LEU A 118 5.29 15.84 5.03
CA LEU A 118 6.03 15.61 6.26
C LEU A 118 5.69 16.70 7.28
N GLY A 119 5.89 16.37 8.57
CA GLY A 119 5.76 17.32 9.67
C GLY A 119 4.35 17.48 10.21
N THR A 120 4.18 18.44 11.10
CA THR A 120 2.91 18.77 11.78
C THR A 120 2.81 20.29 11.95
N ASN A 121 1.61 20.84 11.81
CA ASN A 121 1.24 22.23 12.09
C ASN A 121 2.18 23.26 11.44
N ASP A 122 3.27 23.61 12.13
CA ASP A 122 4.13 24.75 11.83
C ASP A 122 5.38 24.41 11.00
N ASP A 123 5.67 23.13 10.74
CA ASP A 123 6.84 22.69 9.93
C ASP A 123 6.42 21.69 8.83
N LEU A 124 5.36 22.03 8.10
CA LEU A 124 4.89 21.22 6.98
C LEU A 124 5.85 21.31 5.80
N LYS A 125 6.28 20.15 5.30
CA LYS A 125 7.17 20.03 4.14
C LYS A 125 6.60 19.04 3.14
N LEU A 126 6.70 19.35 1.86
CA LEU A 126 6.43 18.40 0.79
C LEU A 126 7.71 17.63 0.48
N PHE A 127 7.69 16.33 0.72
CA PHE A 127 8.70 15.40 0.25
C PHE A 127 8.44 15.00 -1.20
N GLN A 128 9.44 15.14 -2.06
CA GLN A 128 9.43 14.60 -3.42
C GLN A 128 10.85 14.24 -3.85
N ASN A 129 11.06 12.99 -4.26
CA ASN A 129 12.35 12.50 -4.79
C ASN A 129 13.60 12.89 -3.96
N GLY A 130 13.52 12.74 -2.64
CA GLY A 130 14.64 13.06 -1.74
C GLY A 130 14.82 14.55 -1.43
N LYS A 131 13.92 15.41 -1.91
CA LYS A 131 13.88 16.84 -1.58
C LYS A 131 12.70 17.14 -0.68
N GLU A 132 12.89 18.07 0.25
CA GLU A 132 11.86 18.58 1.14
C GLU A 132 11.71 20.07 0.90
N THR A 133 10.47 20.53 0.63
CA THR A 133 10.17 21.94 0.40
C THR A 133 9.10 22.39 1.40
N PRO A 134 9.29 23.49 2.14
CA PRO A 134 8.24 24.02 3.02
C PRO A 134 6.96 24.32 2.25
N ILE A 135 5.81 23.99 2.84
CA ILE A 135 4.48 24.24 2.27
C ILE A 135 3.52 24.81 3.32
N SER A 136 2.44 25.45 2.87
CA SER A 136 1.36 25.91 3.76
C SER A 136 0.41 24.77 4.11
N GLU A 137 -0.40 24.94 5.16
CA GLU A 137 -1.48 24.01 5.52
C GLU A 137 -2.47 23.80 4.36
N ILE A 138 -2.83 24.88 3.65
CA ILE A 138 -3.73 24.82 2.49
C ILE A 138 -3.13 23.92 1.40
N GLU A 139 -1.84 24.08 1.11
CA GLU A 139 -1.16 23.24 0.12
C GLU A 139 -1.05 21.79 0.59
N ALA A 140 -0.82 21.55 1.88
CA ALA A 140 -0.74 20.20 2.45
C ALA A 140 -2.02 19.38 2.26
N THR A 141 -3.21 20.00 2.28
CA THR A 141 -4.49 19.30 2.07
C THR A 141 -4.63 18.61 0.71
N LYS A 142 -3.76 18.92 -0.26
CA LYS A 142 -3.80 18.37 -1.61
C LYS A 142 -3.03 17.05 -1.77
N TYR A 143 -2.27 16.64 -0.74
CA TYR A 143 -1.38 15.49 -0.83
C TYR A 143 -1.58 14.54 0.35
N GLU A 144 -1.15 13.30 0.17
CA GLU A 144 -1.10 12.32 1.25
C GLU A 144 -0.05 12.71 2.29
N PHE A 145 -0.38 12.58 3.56
CA PHE A 145 0.62 12.69 4.63
C PHE A 145 1.49 11.43 4.66
N TRP A 146 2.79 11.59 4.91
CA TRP A 146 3.69 10.48 5.19
C TRP A 146 3.40 9.92 6.58
N LYS A 147 2.36 9.09 6.64
CA LYS A 147 1.96 8.29 7.78
C LYS A 147 2.22 6.83 7.47
N ILE A 148 2.70 6.07 8.45
CA ILE A 148 2.78 4.61 8.36
C ILE A 148 1.41 4.03 8.63
N TRP A 149 0.74 3.55 7.57
CA TRP A 149 -0.57 2.93 7.70
C TRP A 149 -0.47 1.52 8.31
N GLY A 150 -1.30 1.26 9.32
CA GLY A 150 -1.55 -0.09 9.84
C GLY A 150 -2.48 -0.87 8.92
N SER A 151 -2.39 -2.21 8.91
CA SER A 151 -3.15 -3.04 7.96
C SER A 151 -4.66 -2.86 8.09
N SER A 152 -5.21 -2.91 9.31
CA SER A 152 -6.65 -2.74 9.53
C SER A 152 -7.12 -1.32 9.19
N GLN A 153 -6.31 -0.30 9.45
CA GLN A 153 -6.64 1.10 9.08
C GLN A 153 -6.70 1.28 7.57
N LEU A 154 -5.73 0.69 6.86
CA LEU A 154 -5.68 0.78 5.41
C LEU A 154 -6.79 -0.03 4.74
N GLU A 155 -7.10 -1.22 5.25
CA GLU A 155 -8.22 -2.02 4.76
C GLU A 155 -9.56 -1.27 4.92
N LYS A 156 -9.80 -0.60 6.05
CA LYS A 156 -10.97 0.27 6.24
C LYS A 156 -11.00 1.40 5.23
N ARG A 157 -9.89 2.14 5.08
CA ARG A 157 -9.78 3.22 4.09
C ARG A 157 -10.09 2.72 2.68
N ILE A 158 -9.56 1.58 2.27
CA ILE A 158 -9.80 1.02 0.94
C ILE A 158 -11.31 0.78 0.73
N ILE A 159 -11.99 0.18 1.72
CA ILE A 159 -13.45 -0.02 1.65
C ILE A 159 -14.19 1.32 1.54
N GLU A 160 -13.79 2.32 2.32
CA GLU A 160 -14.39 3.65 2.27
C GLU A 160 -14.21 4.32 0.91
N GLU A 161 -13.01 4.28 0.32
CA GLU A 161 -12.75 4.88 -1.00
C GLU A 161 -13.50 4.16 -2.12
N LEU A 162 -13.55 2.82 -2.10
CA LEU A 162 -14.27 2.03 -3.10
C LEU A 162 -15.79 2.27 -3.08
N ASN A 163 -16.35 2.68 -1.94
CA ASN A 163 -17.79 2.97 -1.80
C ASN A 163 -18.15 4.42 -2.18
N LYS A 164 -17.18 5.27 -2.53
CA LYS A 164 -17.46 6.65 -2.99
C LYS A 164 -17.81 6.72 -4.47
N HIS A 165 -17.65 5.62 -5.20
CA HIS A 165 -17.94 5.47 -6.63
C HIS A 165 -19.14 4.54 -6.84
#